data_AF-A0A954UHC3-F1
#
_entry.id   AF-A0A954UHC3-F1
#
_cell.length_a   1.000
_cell.length_b   1.000
_cell.length_c   1.000
_cell.angle_alpha   90.00
_cell.angle_beta   90.00
_cell.angle_gamma   90.00
#
_symmetry.space_group_name_H-M   'P 1'
#
loop_
_entity.id
_entity.type
_entity.pdbx_description
1 polymer ?
#
loop_
_entity_poly.entity_id
_entity_poly.type
_entity_poly.pdbx_seq_one_letter_code
_entity_poly.pdbx_strand_id
1 'polypeptide(L)'
;MPPMFLLLRRVFCLSYQLALAGFMLLLSCAGLLVAQEAPPKPAQVLGTYEYETKPDRVAYLNFNPRKAPAPGPLLLQKGDRLAIVGDSITEQKMYSRMIETYLTVCVPDLAVTVRQYGWSGEKTDGFLRRMDNDCLRFSPTIATISYGMNDSRYRPFDATNGRWYADHYTAIVRKFQASGARVVVGSPGCAGKIATWVQSRSGTLEQHNLHLCALRDIAMAVAEQEGVAFADVFWPMYQANIEAPGRYQGDGSRPYEVAGRDGIHPGWAGQTIMAFAYLRALGLDGDLGTIDVDLSQQQAIATAGHQVDRVANGEVTITSSRYPFCADGPADRDDSIRSGMTLVPFNSQLNRLVLKIKGGSGGLYKVTWGGATKTYSPKQAADGINLADEFPSNPFCPQFARVDQVVAEKQAFETKQIKQIFHGRRGK
;
A
#
# COMPACT_ATOMS: atom_id res chain seq x y z
N MET A 1 50.16 25.58 -55.65
CA MET A 1 50.61 25.14 -56.98
C MET A 1 52.06 24.66 -56.88
N PRO A 2 52.45 23.64 -57.64
CA PRO A 2 52.94 22.31 -57.18
C PRO A 2 54.49 22.19 -57.29
N PRO A 3 55.13 21.01 -57.42
CA PRO A 3 54.97 19.63 -56.89
C PRO A 3 56.26 19.14 -56.14
N MET A 4 56.35 18.04 -55.39
CA MET A 4 56.22 16.59 -55.67
C MET A 4 57.29 15.97 -56.61
N PHE A 5 57.75 14.75 -56.24
CA PHE A 5 58.48 13.71 -57.00
C PHE A 5 60.02 13.71 -56.97
N LEU A 6 60.78 12.61 -57.10
CA LEU A 6 60.60 11.20 -57.53
C LEU A 6 61.85 10.44 -56.97
N LEU A 7 61.75 9.32 -56.25
CA LEU A 7 61.85 7.93 -56.73
C LEU A 7 63.20 7.48 -57.38
N LEU A 8 63.80 6.46 -56.77
CA LEU A 8 64.38 5.22 -57.34
C LEU A 8 65.88 5.07 -57.75
N ARG A 9 66.40 3.92 -57.25
CA ARG A 9 67.39 2.94 -57.77
C ARG A 9 68.88 3.12 -57.43
N ARG A 10 69.42 2.12 -56.73
CA ARG A 10 70.40 1.13 -57.25
C ARG A 10 70.44 -0.09 -56.30
N VAL A 11 70.02 -1.28 -56.74
CA VAL A 11 70.74 -2.36 -57.46
C VAL A 11 71.22 -3.47 -56.50
N PHE A 12 70.80 -4.69 -56.82
CA PHE A 12 71.01 -5.98 -56.16
C PHE A 12 72.47 -6.49 -56.21
N CYS A 13 72.85 -7.31 -55.23
CA CYS A 13 73.55 -8.57 -55.51
C CYS A 13 73.28 -9.64 -54.43
N LEU A 14 73.21 -10.89 -54.89
CA LEU A 14 72.72 -12.11 -54.23
C LEU A 14 73.85 -12.91 -53.53
N SER A 15 73.51 -13.65 -52.46
CA SER A 15 73.89 -15.07 -52.14
C SER A 15 73.94 -15.30 -50.61
N TYR A 16 72.96 -15.97 -49.99
CA TYR A 16 72.79 -17.42 -49.73
C TYR A 16 73.80 -18.07 -48.74
N GLN A 17 73.35 -18.30 -47.48
CA GLN A 17 73.26 -19.61 -46.75
C GLN A 17 73.58 -19.58 -45.23
N LEU A 18 72.56 -19.97 -44.46
CA LEU A 18 72.51 -20.89 -43.29
C LEU A 18 73.51 -20.75 -42.12
N ALA A 19 72.98 -20.55 -40.90
CA ALA A 19 72.91 -21.61 -39.87
C ALA A 19 72.36 -21.10 -38.53
N LEU A 20 71.57 -21.96 -37.87
CA LEU A 20 70.95 -21.82 -36.55
C LEU A 20 71.98 -21.66 -35.41
N ALA A 21 71.70 -20.75 -34.45
CA ALA A 21 71.96 -20.94 -33.01
C ALA A 21 71.50 -19.70 -32.23
N GLY A 22 70.66 -19.88 -31.20
CA GLY A 22 70.40 -18.81 -30.23
C GLY A 22 69.05 -18.88 -29.52
N PHE A 23 68.80 -19.95 -28.77
CA PHE A 23 67.73 -19.95 -27.77
C PHE A 23 68.18 -20.73 -26.55
N MET A 24 68.96 -20.08 -25.68
CA MET A 24 69.13 -20.49 -24.28
C MET A 24 69.87 -19.38 -23.52
N LEU A 25 69.13 -18.48 -22.89
CA LEU A 25 69.49 -17.87 -21.62
C LEU A 25 68.25 -17.13 -21.10
N LEU A 26 67.59 -17.68 -20.08
CA LEU A 26 66.77 -16.96 -19.09
C LEU A 26 66.24 -17.99 -18.09
N LEU A 27 67.06 -18.26 -17.07
CA LEU A 27 66.70 -19.06 -15.90
C LEU A 27 67.26 -18.36 -14.67
N SER A 28 66.43 -17.53 -14.03
CA SER A 28 66.45 -17.26 -12.58
C SER A 28 65.50 -16.11 -12.24
N CYS A 29 64.22 -16.43 -11.99
CA CYS A 29 63.31 -15.69 -11.11
C CYS A 29 62.03 -16.51 -10.96
N ALA A 30 62.15 -17.67 -10.31
CA ALA A 30 60.99 -18.41 -9.83
C ALA A 30 60.46 -17.69 -8.57
N GLY A 31 59.66 -16.64 -8.77
CA GLY A 31 58.80 -16.13 -7.73
C GLY A 31 57.74 -17.18 -7.43
N LEU A 32 57.73 -17.69 -6.19
CA LEU A 32 56.58 -18.40 -5.65
C LEU A 32 55.38 -17.44 -5.63
N LEU A 33 54.60 -17.45 -6.72
CA LEU A 33 53.22 -16.99 -6.68
C LEU A 33 52.44 -18.02 -5.88
N VAL A 34 52.32 -17.77 -4.57
CA VAL A 34 51.25 -18.37 -3.78
C VAL A 34 49.96 -17.88 -4.42
N ALA A 35 49.27 -18.78 -5.14
CA ALA A 35 47.92 -18.50 -5.61
C ALA A 35 47.08 -18.19 -4.37
N GLN A 36 46.72 -16.93 -4.18
CA GLN A 36 45.70 -16.56 -3.20
C GLN A 36 44.41 -17.28 -3.63
N GLU A 37 43.94 -18.21 -2.80
CA GLU A 37 42.60 -18.78 -2.99
C GLU A 37 41.62 -17.62 -3.12
N ALA A 38 40.88 -17.60 -4.24
CA ALA A 38 39.83 -16.62 -4.44
C ALA A 38 38.88 -16.72 -3.23
N PRO A 39 38.48 -15.58 -2.63
CA PRO A 39 37.57 -15.60 -1.50
C PRO A 39 36.34 -16.43 -1.88
N PRO A 40 35.85 -17.30 -0.98
CA PRO A 40 34.70 -18.15 -1.29
C PRO A 40 33.57 -17.25 -1.76
N LYS A 41 33.01 -17.57 -2.94
CA LYS A 41 31.81 -16.89 -3.44
C LYS A 41 30.78 -16.92 -2.30
N PRO A 42 30.13 -15.79 -1.98
CA PRO A 42 29.10 -15.76 -0.95
C PRO A 42 28.15 -16.93 -1.19
N ALA A 43 27.88 -17.69 -0.14
CA ALA A 43 26.95 -18.81 -0.23
C ALA A 43 25.66 -18.29 -0.86
N GLN A 44 25.20 -18.97 -1.91
CA GLN A 44 23.98 -18.59 -2.59
C GLN A 44 22.82 -18.86 -1.65
N VAL A 45 22.29 -17.81 -1.03
CA VAL A 45 21.11 -17.92 -0.17
C VAL A 45 19.91 -18.11 -1.09
N LEU A 46 19.38 -19.33 -1.13
CA LEU A 46 18.10 -19.61 -1.77
C LEU A 46 16.98 -19.01 -0.91
N GLY A 47 16.05 -18.28 -1.54
CA GLY A 47 14.91 -17.70 -0.85
C GLY A 47 13.84 -18.74 -0.51
N THR A 48 12.86 -18.34 0.31
CA THR A 48 11.63 -19.11 0.51
C THR A 48 10.70 -18.90 -0.68
N TYR A 49 10.30 -19.98 -1.36
CA TYR A 49 9.41 -19.96 -2.52
C TYR A 49 7.97 -20.23 -2.08
N GLU A 50 7.37 -19.27 -1.37
CA GLU A 50 6.02 -19.39 -0.82
C GLU A 50 4.99 -18.67 -1.70
N TYR A 51 3.80 -19.26 -1.82
CA TYR A 51 2.64 -18.68 -2.49
C TYR A 51 1.56 -18.33 -1.46
N GLU A 52 0.67 -17.40 -1.79
CA GLU A 52 -0.53 -17.20 -0.97
C GLU A 52 -1.42 -18.44 -0.97
N THR A 53 -2.10 -18.65 0.16
CA THR A 53 -3.16 -19.65 0.25
C THR A 53 -4.31 -19.27 -0.68
N LYS A 54 -4.75 -20.21 -1.50
CA LYS A 54 -5.84 -20.03 -2.45
C LYS A 54 -7.11 -20.70 -1.93
N PRO A 55 -8.27 -20.02 -1.96
CA PRO A 55 -9.54 -20.71 -1.77
C PRO A 55 -9.74 -21.77 -2.86
N ASP A 56 -10.33 -22.91 -2.50
CA ASP A 56 -10.61 -24.00 -3.43
C ASP A 56 -11.82 -23.66 -4.34
N ARG A 57 -11.58 -22.82 -5.35
CA ARG A 57 -12.57 -22.43 -6.37
C ARG A 57 -11.92 -22.19 -7.73
N VAL A 58 -12.72 -22.40 -8.78
CA VAL A 58 -12.31 -22.24 -10.20
C VAL A 58 -11.68 -20.87 -10.48
N ALA A 59 -12.22 -19.80 -9.89
CA ALA A 59 -11.73 -18.43 -10.09
C ALA A 59 -10.26 -18.23 -9.65
N TYR A 60 -9.72 -19.08 -8.76
CA TYR A 60 -8.35 -18.97 -8.25
C TYR A 60 -7.37 -19.97 -8.90
N LEU A 61 -7.83 -20.86 -9.79
CA LEU A 61 -7.00 -21.96 -10.32
C LEU A 61 -5.74 -21.45 -11.03
N ASN A 62 -5.90 -20.42 -11.86
CA ASN A 62 -4.82 -19.88 -12.69
C ASN A 62 -3.90 -18.88 -11.96
N PHE A 63 -4.21 -18.54 -10.71
CA PHE A 63 -3.42 -17.60 -9.91
C PHE A 63 -2.40 -18.35 -9.05
N ASN A 64 -1.18 -17.84 -8.99
CA ASN A 64 -0.12 -18.29 -8.09
C ASN A 64 0.67 -17.07 -7.55
N PRO A 65 0.00 -16.16 -6.81
CA PRO A 65 0.65 -14.96 -6.28
C PRO A 65 1.71 -15.36 -5.25
N ARG A 66 2.89 -14.73 -5.32
CA ARG A 66 3.92 -14.91 -4.30
C ARG A 66 3.40 -14.45 -2.94
N LYS A 67 3.74 -15.16 -1.86
CA LYS A 67 3.37 -14.81 -0.49
C LYS A 67 3.81 -13.37 -0.18
N ALA A 68 2.87 -12.51 0.20
CA ALA A 68 3.17 -11.14 0.63
C ALA A 68 3.94 -11.17 1.96
N PRO A 69 4.92 -10.28 2.17
CA PRO A 69 5.49 -10.08 3.49
C PRO A 69 4.40 -9.63 4.46
N ALA A 70 4.47 -10.11 5.70
CA ALA A 70 3.64 -9.55 6.76
C ALA A 70 4.00 -8.06 6.96
N PRO A 71 3.02 -7.21 7.34
CA PRO A 71 3.32 -5.83 7.67
C PRO A 71 4.40 -5.72 8.75
N GLY A 72 5.34 -4.79 8.55
CA GLY A 72 6.44 -4.52 9.47
C GLY A 72 6.03 -3.67 10.69
N PRO A 73 7.01 -3.25 11.50
CA PRO A 73 6.77 -2.33 12.62
C PRO A 73 6.26 -0.96 12.13
N LEU A 74 5.75 -0.14 13.05
CA LEU A 74 5.28 1.21 12.77
C LEU A 74 6.33 2.03 12.01
N LEU A 75 6.01 2.41 10.77
CA LEU A 75 6.88 3.19 9.90
C LEU A 75 6.72 4.69 10.13
N LEU A 76 5.55 5.13 10.60
CA LEU A 76 5.26 6.54 10.82
C LEU A 76 5.99 7.08 12.05
N GLN A 77 6.50 8.28 11.93
CA GLN A 77 7.08 9.06 13.01
C GLN A 77 6.25 10.32 13.27
N LYS A 78 6.39 10.87 14.48
CA LYS A 78 5.71 12.10 14.86
C LYS A 78 6.08 13.25 13.90
N GLY A 79 5.08 13.92 13.35
CA GLY A 79 5.26 15.05 12.44
C GLY A 79 5.59 14.67 10.99
N ASP A 80 5.42 13.40 10.62
CA ASP A 80 5.63 12.97 9.24
C ASP A 80 4.74 13.71 8.25
N ARG A 81 5.27 13.88 7.03
CA ARG A 81 4.58 14.44 5.86
C ARG A 81 4.37 13.31 4.86
N LEU A 82 3.18 12.72 4.89
CA LEU A 82 2.79 11.59 4.05
C LEU A 82 2.29 12.07 2.69
N ALA A 83 2.98 11.66 1.63
CA ALA A 83 2.50 11.76 0.26
C ALA A 83 1.73 10.51 -0.15
N ILE A 84 0.47 10.64 -0.59
CA ILE A 84 -0.30 9.53 -1.16
C ILE A 84 -0.35 9.70 -2.67
N VAL A 85 0.34 8.83 -3.42
CA VAL A 85 0.57 8.98 -4.85
C VAL A 85 -0.11 7.85 -5.63
N GLY A 86 -0.76 8.19 -6.73
CA GLY A 86 -1.27 7.19 -7.67
C GLY A 86 -2.02 7.80 -8.84
N ASP A 87 -2.75 6.94 -9.54
CA ASP A 87 -3.49 7.29 -10.76
C ASP A 87 -4.92 7.81 -10.50
N SER A 88 -5.86 7.54 -11.40
CA SER A 88 -7.27 7.91 -11.28
C SER A 88 -7.92 7.39 -10.00
N ILE A 89 -7.55 6.20 -9.53
CA ILE A 89 -8.13 5.62 -8.31
C ILE A 89 -7.75 6.45 -7.07
N THR A 90 -6.55 7.04 -7.09
CA THR A 90 -6.12 8.00 -6.06
C THR A 90 -6.79 9.36 -6.27
N GLU A 91 -6.96 9.80 -7.52
CA GLU A 91 -7.68 11.04 -7.81
C GLU A 91 -9.15 11.01 -7.34
N GLN A 92 -9.76 9.82 -7.18
CA GLN A 92 -11.10 9.69 -6.56
C GLN A 92 -11.12 10.14 -5.09
N LYS A 93 -9.96 10.19 -4.42
CA LYS A 93 -9.77 10.65 -3.02
C LYS A 93 -10.50 9.81 -1.96
N MET A 94 -10.81 8.55 -2.24
CA MET A 94 -11.59 7.74 -1.31
C MET A 94 -10.68 7.04 -0.29
N TYR A 95 -9.78 6.14 -0.71
CA TYR A 95 -8.83 5.51 0.21
C TYR A 95 -7.87 6.51 0.85
N SER A 96 -7.44 7.53 0.11
CA SER A 96 -6.54 8.58 0.63
C SER A 96 -7.21 9.43 1.71
N ARG A 97 -8.51 9.70 1.58
CA ARG A 97 -9.31 10.36 2.63
C ARG A 97 -9.42 9.46 3.86
N MET A 98 -9.71 8.17 3.68
CA MET A 98 -9.77 7.23 4.80
C MET A 98 -8.45 7.16 5.56
N ILE A 99 -7.32 7.10 4.85
CA ILE A 99 -5.98 7.11 5.47
C ILE A 99 -5.76 8.39 6.27
N GLU A 100 -6.01 9.57 5.68
CA GLU A 100 -5.80 10.84 6.37
C GLU A 100 -6.74 11.01 7.57
N THR A 101 -8.02 10.69 7.42
CA THR A 101 -8.98 10.74 8.53
C THR A 101 -8.53 9.80 9.67
N TYR A 102 -8.13 8.56 9.35
CA TYR A 102 -7.62 7.61 10.34
C TYR A 102 -6.40 8.17 11.09
N LEU A 103 -5.40 8.68 10.37
CA LEU A 103 -4.18 9.23 10.98
C LEU A 103 -4.49 10.47 11.84
N THR A 104 -5.50 11.25 11.46
CA THR A 104 -5.90 12.46 12.17
C THR A 104 -6.62 12.17 13.47
N VAL A 105 -7.52 11.19 13.51
CA VAL A 105 -8.41 10.98 14.66
C VAL A 105 -8.12 9.71 15.46
N CYS A 106 -7.63 8.65 14.83
CA CYS A 106 -7.34 7.39 15.52
C CYS A 106 -5.94 7.37 16.15
N VAL A 107 -4.97 8.05 15.53
CA VAL A 107 -3.58 8.14 16.02
C VAL A 107 -3.04 9.59 16.01
N PRO A 108 -3.78 10.55 16.62
CA PRO A 108 -3.47 11.98 16.55
C PRO A 108 -2.09 12.34 17.12
N ASP A 109 -1.55 11.54 18.03
CA ASP A 109 -0.24 11.76 18.65
C ASP A 109 0.92 11.71 17.64
N LEU A 110 0.72 11.01 16.51
CA LEU A 110 1.68 11.01 15.40
C LEU A 110 1.70 12.35 14.66
N ALA A 111 0.67 13.19 14.78
CA ALA A 111 0.62 14.51 14.15
C ALA A 111 1.05 14.51 12.66
N VAL A 112 0.68 13.45 11.93
CA VAL A 112 1.03 13.29 10.52
C VAL A 112 0.22 14.27 9.69
N THR A 113 0.88 14.95 8.76
CA THR A 113 0.21 15.72 7.72
C THR A 113 0.20 14.92 6.44
N VAL A 114 -0.93 14.89 5.74
CA VAL A 114 -1.10 14.08 4.53
C VAL A 114 -1.32 15.00 3.33
N ARG A 115 -0.93 14.55 2.15
CA ARG A 115 -1.26 15.22 0.88
C ARG A 115 -1.37 14.19 -0.23
N GLN A 116 -2.45 14.25 -1.01
CA GLN A 116 -2.63 13.32 -2.13
C GLN A 116 -2.18 13.91 -3.47
N TYR A 117 -1.69 13.04 -4.34
CA TYR A 117 -1.12 13.36 -5.64
C TYR A 117 -1.71 12.49 -6.75
N GLY A 118 -3.02 12.20 -6.68
CA GLY A 118 -3.74 11.39 -7.67
C GLY A 118 -3.89 12.08 -9.03
N TRP A 119 -3.62 11.34 -10.12
CA TRP A 119 -3.77 11.86 -11.49
C TRP A 119 -4.37 10.83 -12.45
N SER A 120 -5.52 11.15 -13.04
CA SER A 120 -6.27 10.23 -13.89
C SER A 120 -5.53 9.84 -15.18
N GLY A 121 -5.56 8.54 -15.49
CA GLY A 121 -4.89 7.95 -16.65
C GLY A 121 -3.36 7.89 -16.54
N GLU A 122 -2.80 8.29 -15.39
CA GLU A 122 -1.37 8.27 -15.17
C GLU A 122 -0.83 6.85 -15.03
N LYS A 123 0.39 6.66 -15.53
CA LYS A 123 1.25 5.50 -15.30
C LYS A 123 2.48 5.96 -14.51
N THR A 124 3.28 5.01 -14.03
CA THR A 124 4.54 5.27 -13.32
C THR A 124 5.44 6.31 -14.01
N ASP A 125 5.61 6.27 -15.33
CA ASP A 125 6.41 7.24 -16.08
C ASP A 125 5.87 8.68 -16.04
N GLY A 126 4.55 8.84 -15.96
CA GLY A 126 3.89 10.14 -15.84
C GLY A 126 4.21 10.80 -14.52
N PHE A 127 4.10 10.05 -13.41
CA PHE A 127 4.42 10.58 -12.09
C PHE A 127 5.88 10.97 -12.00
N LEU A 128 6.78 10.12 -12.48
CA LEU A 128 8.22 10.35 -12.43
C LEU A 128 8.61 11.69 -13.08
N ARG A 129 7.94 12.09 -14.18
CA ARG A 129 8.16 13.38 -14.86
C ARG A 129 7.72 14.60 -14.05
N ARG A 130 6.65 14.48 -13.26
CA ARG A 130 6.09 15.61 -12.47
C ARG A 130 6.49 15.59 -11.01
N MET A 131 7.19 14.55 -10.56
CA MET A 131 7.51 14.31 -9.15
C MET A 131 8.17 15.50 -8.45
N ASP A 132 9.12 16.19 -9.10
CA ASP A 132 9.80 17.35 -8.50
C ASP A 132 8.83 18.53 -8.28
N ASN A 133 8.10 18.90 -9.34
CA ASN A 133 7.22 20.05 -9.35
C ASN A 133 5.98 19.86 -8.49
N ASP A 134 5.43 18.65 -8.47
CA ASP A 134 4.13 18.40 -7.86
C ASP A 134 4.28 17.90 -6.42
N CYS A 135 5.24 17.01 -6.15
CA CYS A 135 5.32 16.25 -4.90
C CYS A 135 6.53 16.66 -4.04
N LEU A 136 7.75 16.56 -4.57
CA LEU A 136 8.97 16.75 -3.77
C LEU A 136 9.16 18.18 -3.29
N ARG A 137 8.56 19.18 -3.96
CA ARG A 137 8.52 20.56 -3.43
C ARG A 137 7.86 20.69 -2.06
N PHE A 138 7.04 19.73 -1.64
CA PHE A 138 6.44 19.68 -0.30
C PHE A 138 7.28 18.88 0.70
N SER A 139 8.47 18.42 0.28
CA SER A 139 9.44 17.69 1.09
C SER A 139 8.80 16.52 1.86
N PRO A 140 8.08 15.58 1.22
CA PRO A 140 7.50 14.45 1.95
C PRO A 140 8.58 13.66 2.70
N THR A 141 8.24 13.16 3.89
CA THR A 141 9.15 12.29 4.69
C THR A 141 8.79 10.82 4.57
N ILE A 142 7.59 10.54 4.07
CA ILE A 142 7.11 9.21 3.73
C ILE A 142 6.14 9.30 2.55
N ALA A 143 6.13 8.29 1.70
CA ALA A 143 5.23 8.22 0.56
C ALA A 143 4.59 6.83 0.43
N THR A 144 3.31 6.79 0.07
CA THR A 144 2.66 5.59 -0.48
C THR A 144 2.50 5.78 -1.99
N ILE A 145 2.77 4.73 -2.76
CA ILE A 145 2.66 4.74 -4.23
C ILE A 145 1.72 3.63 -4.69
N SER A 146 0.79 3.95 -5.59
CA SER A 146 -0.28 3.05 -6.06
C SER A 146 -0.43 3.11 -7.58
N TYR A 147 0.34 2.31 -8.31
CA TYR A 147 0.29 2.21 -9.78
C TYR A 147 0.23 0.75 -10.25
N GLY A 148 -0.18 0.55 -11.51
CA GLY A 148 -0.25 -0.77 -12.13
C GLY A 148 -1.47 -0.95 -13.03
N MET A 149 -2.60 -0.30 -12.71
CA MET A 149 -3.83 -0.44 -13.50
C MET A 149 -3.64 0.09 -14.93
N ASN A 150 -3.22 1.34 -15.08
CA ASN A 150 -2.89 1.90 -16.40
C ASN A 150 -1.61 1.29 -16.99
N ASP A 151 -0.64 0.91 -16.15
CA ASP A 151 0.65 0.33 -16.57
C ASP A 151 0.50 -1.06 -17.21
N SER A 152 -0.56 -1.79 -16.86
CA SER A 152 -0.96 -3.04 -17.49
C SER A 152 -1.38 -2.88 -18.96
N ARG A 153 -1.71 -1.65 -19.37
CA ARG A 153 -2.20 -1.30 -20.72
C ARG A 153 -3.45 -2.08 -21.14
N TYR A 154 -4.19 -2.63 -20.19
CA TYR A 154 -5.45 -3.33 -20.43
C TYR A 154 -5.34 -4.53 -21.39
N ARG A 155 -4.24 -5.28 -21.28
CA ARG A 155 -3.92 -6.43 -22.13
C ARG A 155 -3.29 -7.58 -21.33
N PRO A 156 -3.12 -8.78 -21.89
CA PRO A 156 -2.39 -9.87 -21.22
C PRO A 156 -0.95 -9.47 -20.89
N PHE A 157 -0.39 -10.08 -19.86
CA PHE A 157 0.98 -9.84 -19.42
C PHE A 157 2.00 -10.20 -20.51
N ASP A 158 3.06 -9.40 -20.59
CA ASP A 158 4.32 -9.79 -21.21
C ASP A 158 5.51 -9.25 -20.40
N ALA A 159 6.65 -9.92 -20.53
CA ALA A 159 7.84 -9.62 -19.76
C ALA A 159 8.43 -8.23 -20.06
N THR A 160 8.29 -7.72 -21.28
CA THR A 160 8.81 -6.40 -21.67
C THR A 160 8.06 -5.29 -20.93
N ASN A 161 6.73 -5.40 -20.84
CA ASN A 161 5.92 -4.46 -20.07
C ASN A 161 6.10 -4.61 -18.57
N GLY A 162 6.23 -5.85 -18.07
CA GLY A 162 6.59 -6.09 -16.68
C GLY A 162 7.92 -5.43 -16.30
N ARG A 163 8.93 -5.56 -17.16
CA ARG A 163 10.24 -4.90 -16.97
C ARG A 163 10.12 -3.38 -17.00
N TRP A 164 9.39 -2.84 -17.97
CA TRP A 164 9.14 -1.41 -18.06
C TRP A 164 8.49 -0.87 -16.79
N TYR A 165 7.48 -1.56 -16.25
CA TYR A 165 6.83 -1.18 -14.99
C TYR A 165 7.82 -1.24 -13.81
N ALA A 166 8.59 -2.32 -13.69
CA ALA A 166 9.61 -2.48 -12.64
C ALA A 166 10.62 -1.33 -12.64
N ASP A 167 11.16 -0.97 -13.81
CA ASP A 167 12.18 0.08 -13.95
C ASP A 167 11.63 1.46 -13.52
N HIS A 168 10.40 1.81 -13.93
CA HIS A 168 9.80 3.09 -13.56
C HIS A 168 9.36 3.12 -12.09
N TYR A 169 8.84 2.02 -11.55
CA TYR A 169 8.45 1.97 -10.15
C TYR A 169 9.67 2.06 -9.23
N THR A 170 10.75 1.36 -9.57
CA THR A 170 12.06 1.47 -8.90
C THR A 170 12.59 2.90 -8.96
N ALA A 171 12.50 3.57 -10.12
CA ALA A 171 12.95 4.95 -10.26
C ALA A 171 12.19 5.93 -9.35
N ILE A 172 10.87 5.73 -9.18
CA ILE A 172 10.05 6.51 -8.23
C ILE A 172 10.52 6.27 -6.79
N VAL A 173 10.68 5.01 -6.38
CA VAL A 173 11.13 4.64 -5.03
C VAL A 173 12.48 5.28 -4.72
N ARG A 174 13.46 5.10 -5.60
CA ARG A 174 14.81 5.67 -5.44
C ARG A 174 14.80 7.18 -5.36
N LYS A 175 13.93 7.84 -6.13
CA LYS A 175 13.81 9.30 -6.10
C LYS A 175 13.19 9.81 -4.78
N PHE A 176 12.27 9.07 -4.18
CA PHE A 176 11.80 9.36 -2.82
C PHE A 176 12.91 9.14 -1.79
N GLN A 177 13.61 8.00 -1.82
CA GLN A 177 14.71 7.72 -0.89
C GLN A 177 15.84 8.75 -0.99
N ALA A 178 16.19 9.18 -2.21
CA ALA A 178 17.18 10.23 -2.44
C ALA A 178 16.76 11.61 -1.89
N SER A 179 15.45 11.84 -1.71
CA SER A 179 14.94 13.04 -1.03
C SER A 179 14.75 12.84 0.49
N GLY A 180 15.15 11.70 1.03
CA GLY A 180 15.07 11.36 2.45
C GLY A 180 13.72 10.78 2.88
N ALA A 181 12.84 10.42 1.94
CA ALA A 181 11.54 9.86 2.25
C ALA A 181 11.58 8.33 2.38
N ARG A 182 10.87 7.80 3.37
CA ARG A 182 10.48 6.38 3.43
C ARG A 182 9.41 6.09 2.38
N VAL A 183 9.28 4.83 1.96
CA VAL A 183 8.30 4.47 0.93
C VAL A 183 7.50 3.21 1.33
N VAL A 184 6.22 3.22 0.98
CA VAL A 184 5.35 2.05 0.93
C VAL A 184 4.94 1.84 -0.52
N VAL A 185 5.42 0.76 -1.12
CA VAL A 185 5.06 0.35 -2.49
C VAL A 185 3.75 -0.42 -2.44
N GLY A 186 2.72 0.06 -3.11
CA GLY A 186 1.47 -0.67 -3.26
C GLY A 186 1.37 -1.41 -4.58
N SER A 187 0.67 -2.54 -4.58
CA SER A 187 0.25 -3.20 -5.82
C SER A 187 -0.95 -2.48 -6.47
N PRO A 188 -1.27 -2.74 -7.75
CA PRO A 188 -2.61 -2.39 -8.26
C PRO A 188 -3.69 -3.18 -7.52
N GLY A 189 -4.94 -2.72 -7.62
CA GLY A 189 -6.13 -3.54 -7.31
C GLY A 189 -6.47 -4.51 -8.44
N CYS A 190 -7.54 -5.28 -8.28
CA CYS A 190 -8.06 -6.14 -9.35
C CYS A 190 -9.02 -5.40 -10.30
N ALA A 191 -9.34 -6.02 -11.43
CA ALA A 191 -10.39 -5.57 -12.34
C ALA A 191 -11.65 -6.45 -12.24
N GLY A 192 -12.82 -5.82 -12.20
CA GLY A 192 -14.12 -6.51 -12.27
C GLY A 192 -14.66 -6.61 -13.70
N LYS A 193 -14.19 -5.76 -14.61
CA LYS A 193 -14.55 -5.70 -16.03
C LYS A 193 -13.37 -5.21 -16.84
N ILE A 194 -13.34 -5.54 -18.13
CA ILE A 194 -12.37 -4.95 -19.05
C ILE A 194 -12.82 -3.52 -19.41
N ALA A 195 -11.90 -2.56 -19.33
CA ALA A 195 -12.14 -1.15 -19.61
C ALA A 195 -12.53 -0.91 -21.08
N THR A 196 -13.83 -0.89 -21.40
CA THR A 196 -14.32 -0.81 -22.79
C THR A 196 -14.03 0.51 -23.50
N TRP A 197 -13.62 1.54 -22.76
CA TRP A 197 -13.19 2.83 -23.32
C TRP A 197 -11.73 2.83 -23.79
N VAL A 198 -10.93 1.82 -23.44
CA VAL A 198 -9.54 1.72 -23.87
C VAL A 198 -9.46 1.03 -25.24
N GLN A 199 -9.16 1.79 -26.29
CA GLN A 199 -9.17 1.26 -27.67
C GLN A 199 -8.13 0.14 -27.90
N SER A 200 -6.96 0.24 -27.26
CA SER A 200 -5.86 -0.72 -27.41
C SER A 200 -5.97 -1.96 -26.53
N ARG A 201 -7.07 -2.11 -25.78
CA ARG A 201 -7.27 -3.25 -24.87
C ARG A 201 -7.33 -4.57 -25.63
N SER A 202 -6.92 -5.66 -25.00
CA SER A 202 -7.01 -7.00 -25.57
C SER A 202 -7.06 -8.08 -24.49
N GLY A 203 -7.36 -9.32 -24.90
CA GLY A 203 -7.44 -10.46 -23.98
C GLY A 203 -8.72 -10.51 -23.15
N THR A 204 -8.78 -11.50 -22.26
CA THR A 204 -9.90 -11.74 -21.35
C THR A 204 -9.74 -11.00 -20.02
N LEU A 205 -10.83 -10.87 -19.25
CA LEU A 205 -10.79 -10.34 -17.88
C LEU A 205 -9.84 -11.14 -16.98
N GLU A 206 -9.83 -12.47 -17.12
CA GLU A 206 -8.92 -13.34 -16.38
C GLU A 206 -7.46 -13.04 -16.75
N GLN A 207 -7.13 -12.97 -18.05
CA GLN A 207 -5.78 -12.63 -18.51
C GLN A 207 -5.33 -11.25 -18.01
N HIS A 208 -6.25 -10.30 -17.92
CA HIS A 208 -5.97 -8.98 -17.34
C HIS A 208 -5.72 -9.06 -15.83
N ASN A 209 -6.52 -9.80 -15.07
CA ASN A 209 -6.26 -10.00 -13.64
C ASN A 209 -4.97 -10.80 -13.38
N LEU A 210 -4.61 -11.76 -14.23
CA LEU A 210 -3.31 -12.43 -14.18
C LEU A 210 -2.16 -11.45 -14.42
N HIS A 211 -2.34 -10.48 -15.33
CA HIS A 211 -1.38 -9.40 -15.52
C HIS A 211 -1.28 -8.50 -14.27
N LEU A 212 -2.40 -8.05 -13.70
CA LEU A 212 -2.38 -7.25 -12.47
C LEU A 212 -1.74 -8.00 -11.30
N CYS A 213 -1.96 -9.32 -11.19
CA CYS A 213 -1.27 -10.20 -10.24
C CYS A 213 0.25 -10.23 -10.49
N ALA A 214 0.68 -10.34 -11.75
CA ALA A 214 2.11 -10.29 -12.10
C ALA A 214 2.72 -8.92 -11.77
N LEU A 215 2.02 -7.81 -12.01
CA LEU A 215 2.48 -6.48 -11.61
C LEU A 215 2.52 -6.33 -10.08
N ARG A 216 1.60 -6.96 -9.35
CA ARG A 216 1.65 -7.04 -7.89
C ARG A 216 2.94 -7.72 -7.41
N ASP A 217 3.31 -8.86 -8.00
CA ASP A 217 4.54 -9.57 -7.63
C ASP A 217 5.81 -8.80 -8.03
N ILE A 218 5.76 -8.03 -9.12
CA ILE A 218 6.84 -7.12 -9.51
C ILE A 218 6.96 -5.95 -8.52
N ALA A 219 5.84 -5.33 -8.12
CA ALA A 219 5.82 -4.27 -7.11
C ALA A 219 6.41 -4.75 -5.78
N MET A 220 6.06 -5.98 -5.37
CA MET A 220 6.64 -6.61 -4.19
C MET A 220 8.16 -6.83 -4.35
N ALA A 221 8.62 -7.30 -5.51
CA ALA A 221 10.05 -7.45 -5.79
C ALA A 221 10.80 -6.10 -5.74
N VAL A 222 10.20 -5.01 -6.23
CA VAL A 222 10.77 -3.66 -6.11
C VAL A 222 10.88 -3.26 -4.64
N ALA A 223 9.85 -3.53 -3.83
CA ALA A 223 9.87 -3.23 -2.41
C ALA A 223 11.00 -3.98 -1.68
N GLU A 224 11.15 -5.28 -1.96
CA GLU A 224 12.23 -6.12 -1.43
C GLU A 224 13.62 -5.61 -1.84
N GLN A 225 13.81 -5.30 -3.12
CA GLN A 225 15.11 -4.86 -3.65
C GLN A 225 15.55 -3.49 -3.13
N GLU A 226 14.59 -2.58 -2.97
CA GLU A 226 14.88 -1.22 -2.50
C GLU A 226 14.78 -1.08 -0.96
N GLY A 227 14.48 -2.18 -0.25
CA GLY A 227 14.41 -2.20 1.21
C GLY A 227 13.28 -1.34 1.80
N VAL A 228 12.13 -1.32 1.13
CA VAL A 228 10.96 -0.52 1.51
C VAL A 228 9.75 -1.40 1.79
N ALA A 229 8.72 -0.85 2.44
CA ALA A 229 7.53 -1.62 2.79
C ALA A 229 6.63 -1.87 1.58
N PHE A 230 5.80 -2.91 1.67
CA PHE A 230 4.87 -3.32 0.63
C PHE A 230 3.43 -3.37 1.14
N ALA A 231 2.49 -2.85 0.35
CA ALA A 231 1.05 -2.94 0.58
C ALA A 231 0.39 -3.80 -0.52
N ASP A 232 -0.08 -5.00 -0.15
CA ASP A 232 -0.82 -5.86 -1.07
C ASP A 232 -2.28 -5.42 -1.19
N VAL A 233 -2.61 -4.77 -2.29
CA VAL A 233 -3.98 -4.38 -2.62
C VAL A 233 -4.64 -5.45 -3.48
N PHE A 234 -3.90 -6.08 -4.39
CA PHE A 234 -4.43 -6.94 -5.43
C PHE A 234 -5.13 -8.16 -4.83
N TRP A 235 -4.42 -8.93 -4.02
CA TRP A 235 -4.90 -10.23 -3.57
C TRP A 235 -6.15 -10.14 -2.69
N PRO A 236 -6.19 -9.32 -1.62
CA PRO A 236 -7.40 -9.19 -0.81
C PRO A 236 -8.57 -8.60 -1.61
N MET A 237 -8.31 -7.66 -2.52
CA MET A 237 -9.36 -7.07 -3.36
C MET A 237 -9.89 -8.06 -4.39
N TYR A 238 -9.04 -8.90 -4.98
CA TYR A 238 -9.44 -9.95 -5.92
C TYR A 238 -10.31 -11.00 -5.23
N GLN A 239 -9.89 -11.48 -4.05
CA GLN A 239 -10.71 -12.40 -3.24
C GLN A 239 -12.07 -11.77 -2.91
N ALA A 240 -12.09 -10.52 -2.42
CA ALA A 240 -13.34 -9.83 -2.15
C ALA A 240 -14.22 -9.67 -3.39
N ASN A 241 -13.63 -9.38 -4.56
CA ASN A 241 -14.36 -9.23 -5.81
C ASN A 241 -15.03 -10.53 -6.29
N ILE A 242 -14.46 -11.69 -5.95
CA ILE A 242 -15.04 -13.00 -6.24
C ILE A 242 -16.10 -13.40 -5.21
N GLU A 243 -15.86 -13.15 -3.93
CA GLU A 243 -16.72 -13.67 -2.84
C GLU A 243 -17.90 -12.76 -2.49
N ALA A 244 -17.73 -11.43 -2.57
CA ALA A 244 -18.75 -10.48 -2.13
C ALA A 244 -20.11 -10.60 -2.88
N PRO A 245 -20.17 -10.84 -4.20
CA PRO A 245 -21.44 -11.04 -4.90
C PRO A 245 -22.25 -12.24 -4.41
N GLY A 246 -21.60 -13.28 -3.86
CA GLY A 246 -22.27 -14.42 -3.25
C GLY A 246 -22.69 -14.17 -1.79
N ARG A 247 -22.01 -13.23 -1.11
CA ARG A 247 -22.30 -12.84 0.27
C ARG A 247 -23.39 -11.76 0.38
N TYR A 248 -23.46 -10.87 -0.60
CA TYR A 248 -24.32 -9.69 -0.59
C TYR A 248 -25.10 -9.55 -1.91
N GLN A 249 -26.40 -9.26 -1.80
CA GLN A 249 -27.30 -9.20 -2.95
C GLN A 249 -27.15 -7.92 -3.81
N GLY A 250 -26.29 -6.98 -3.43
CA GLY A 250 -26.17 -5.68 -4.11
C GLY A 250 -27.31 -4.71 -3.71
N ASP A 251 -27.85 -3.90 -4.64
CA ASP A 251 -29.01 -2.99 -4.32
C ASP A 251 -30.35 -3.60 -4.74
N GLY A 252 -30.34 -4.85 -5.17
CA GLY A 252 -31.47 -5.46 -5.84
C GLY A 252 -31.62 -5.04 -7.31
N SER A 253 -30.92 -4.00 -7.78
CA SER A 253 -30.89 -3.62 -9.20
C SER A 253 -29.62 -4.08 -9.94
N ARG A 254 -28.52 -4.24 -9.21
CA ARG A 254 -27.23 -4.72 -9.73
C ARG A 254 -26.49 -5.55 -8.68
N PRO A 255 -25.56 -6.43 -9.09
CA PRO A 255 -24.72 -7.18 -8.16
C PRO A 255 -23.77 -6.26 -7.38
N TYR A 256 -23.20 -6.79 -6.29
CA TYR A 256 -22.16 -6.11 -5.52
C TYR A 256 -20.86 -6.01 -6.34
N GLU A 257 -20.31 -4.81 -6.54
CA GLU A 257 -19.15 -4.59 -7.42
C GLU A 257 -17.96 -3.98 -6.66
N VAL A 258 -17.07 -4.83 -6.11
CA VAL A 258 -15.88 -4.38 -5.35
C VAL A 258 -14.94 -3.50 -6.19
N ALA A 259 -14.67 -3.91 -7.44
CA ALA A 259 -13.85 -3.16 -8.39
C ALA A 259 -14.60 -1.97 -9.05
N GLY A 260 -15.82 -1.66 -8.60
CA GLY A 260 -16.63 -0.57 -9.11
C GLY A 260 -17.42 -0.91 -10.37
N ARG A 261 -18.33 0.00 -10.74
CA ARG A 261 -19.31 -0.22 -11.82
C ARG A 261 -18.67 -0.39 -13.19
N ASP A 262 -17.58 0.31 -13.43
CA ASP A 262 -16.82 0.21 -14.67
C ASP A 262 -15.76 -0.90 -14.62
N GLY A 263 -15.65 -1.58 -13.47
CA GLY A 263 -14.71 -2.66 -13.20
C GLY A 263 -13.28 -2.22 -12.93
N ILE A 264 -13.00 -0.90 -12.89
CA ILE A 264 -11.66 -0.34 -12.72
C ILE A 264 -11.58 0.61 -11.51
N HIS A 265 -12.60 1.43 -11.28
CA HIS A 265 -12.62 2.47 -10.26
C HIS A 265 -13.50 2.05 -9.07
N PRO A 266 -12.91 1.47 -7.99
CA PRO A 266 -13.68 0.98 -6.86
C PRO A 266 -14.47 2.09 -6.15
N GLY A 267 -15.65 1.70 -5.65
CA GLY A 267 -16.44 2.48 -4.69
C GLY A 267 -15.91 2.34 -3.26
N TRP A 268 -16.70 2.76 -2.27
CA TRP A 268 -16.25 2.80 -0.87
C TRP A 268 -15.82 1.44 -0.32
N ALA A 269 -16.47 0.35 -0.71
CA ALA A 269 -16.09 -0.97 -0.24
C ALA A 269 -14.69 -1.38 -0.73
N GLY A 270 -14.42 -1.28 -2.03
CA GLY A 270 -13.09 -1.59 -2.60
C GLY A 270 -12.02 -0.61 -2.11
N GLN A 271 -12.34 0.67 -2.01
CA GLN A 271 -11.43 1.70 -1.49
C GLN A 271 -11.09 1.50 0.00
N THR A 272 -11.97 0.87 0.78
CA THR A 272 -11.68 0.46 2.16
C THR A 272 -10.64 -0.66 2.22
N ILE A 273 -10.68 -1.63 1.30
CA ILE A 273 -9.67 -2.69 1.18
C ILE A 273 -8.30 -2.06 0.87
N MET A 274 -8.27 -1.07 -0.03
CA MET A 274 -7.05 -0.32 -0.33
C MET A 274 -6.52 0.42 0.90
N ALA A 275 -7.37 1.18 1.60
CA ALA A 275 -6.99 1.90 2.81
C ALA A 275 -6.45 0.94 3.89
N PHE A 276 -7.11 -0.21 4.07
CA PHE A 276 -6.66 -1.26 4.98
C PHE A 276 -5.25 -1.74 4.65
N ALA A 277 -4.97 -2.07 3.38
CA ALA A 277 -3.66 -2.54 2.95
C ALA A 277 -2.55 -1.51 3.26
N TYR A 278 -2.78 -0.23 2.96
CA TYR A 278 -1.79 0.83 3.22
C TYR A 278 -1.63 1.13 4.72
N LEU A 279 -2.71 1.23 5.50
CA LEU A 279 -2.62 1.48 6.94
C LEU A 279 -1.85 0.36 7.65
N ARG A 280 -2.09 -0.90 7.25
CA ARG A 280 -1.32 -2.05 7.74
C ARG A 280 0.13 -1.96 7.31
N ALA A 281 0.43 -1.68 6.05
CA ALA A 281 1.80 -1.56 5.56
C ALA A 281 2.59 -0.39 6.17
N LEU A 282 1.90 0.66 6.64
CA LEU A 282 2.47 1.74 7.45
C LEU A 282 2.78 1.30 8.90
N GLY A 283 2.40 0.08 9.28
CA GLY A 283 2.65 -0.54 10.57
C GLY A 283 1.65 -0.16 11.66
N LEU A 284 0.45 0.32 11.30
CA LEU A 284 -0.63 0.55 12.27
C LEU A 284 -1.24 -0.78 12.71
N ASP A 285 -1.35 -0.96 14.01
CA ASP A 285 -1.81 -2.20 14.63
C ASP A 285 -3.29 -2.17 15.04
N GLY A 286 -3.92 -0.99 15.07
CA GLY A 286 -5.31 -0.79 15.42
C GLY A 286 -5.65 -0.82 16.91
N ASP A 287 -4.67 -0.77 17.80
CA ASP A 287 -4.94 -0.62 19.24
C ASP A 287 -5.28 0.84 19.54
N LEU A 288 -6.56 1.10 19.77
CA LEU A 288 -7.07 2.44 20.05
C LEU A 288 -7.28 2.66 21.55
N GLY A 289 -7.07 1.64 22.37
CA GLY A 289 -7.20 1.70 23.82
C GLY A 289 -8.20 0.71 24.40
N THR A 290 -8.09 0.55 25.71
CA THR A 290 -8.98 -0.26 26.55
C THR A 290 -9.61 0.59 27.63
N ILE A 291 -10.88 0.32 27.92
CA ILE A 291 -11.66 0.82 29.05
C ILE A 291 -11.96 -0.39 29.94
N ASP A 292 -11.30 -0.48 31.08
CA ASP A 292 -11.48 -1.54 32.07
C ASP A 292 -12.38 -1.04 33.20
N VAL A 293 -13.54 -1.67 33.38
CA VAL A 293 -14.55 -1.30 34.39
C VAL A 293 -14.67 -2.39 35.45
N ASP A 294 -14.52 -2.00 36.71
CA ASP A 294 -14.83 -2.82 37.88
C ASP A 294 -16.10 -2.30 38.55
N LEU A 295 -17.21 -3.01 38.32
CA LEU A 295 -18.51 -2.64 38.89
C LEU A 295 -18.60 -2.90 40.39
N SER A 296 -17.78 -3.81 40.93
CA SER A 296 -17.76 -4.10 42.37
C SER A 296 -17.08 -2.98 43.16
N GLN A 297 -16.03 -2.39 42.57
CA GLN A 297 -15.29 -1.28 43.17
C GLN A 297 -15.81 0.10 42.75
N GLN A 298 -16.74 0.15 41.78
CA GLN A 298 -17.18 1.40 41.13
C GLN A 298 -16.00 2.21 40.58
N GLN A 299 -15.08 1.52 39.92
CA GLN A 299 -13.87 2.11 39.35
C GLN A 299 -13.75 1.75 37.88
N ALA A 300 -13.07 2.62 37.12
CA ALA A 300 -12.69 2.34 35.76
C ALA A 300 -11.33 2.95 35.46
N ILE A 301 -10.59 2.31 34.56
CA ILE A 301 -9.32 2.79 34.02
C ILE A 301 -9.44 2.79 32.51
N ALA A 302 -8.87 3.82 31.86
CA ALA A 302 -8.81 3.89 30.41
C ALA A 302 -7.38 4.20 29.95
N THR A 303 -7.03 3.79 28.74
CA THR A 303 -5.66 3.86 28.20
C THR A 303 -5.62 4.62 26.87
N ALA A 304 -4.42 4.82 26.31
CA ALA A 304 -4.20 5.32 24.95
C ALA A 304 -4.95 6.63 24.59
N GLY A 305 -4.97 7.62 25.48
CA GLY A 305 -5.63 8.92 25.21
C GLY A 305 -7.10 8.99 25.62
N HIS A 306 -7.58 8.00 26.37
CA HIS A 306 -8.88 8.01 27.03
C HIS A 306 -8.70 8.28 28.54
N GLN A 307 -9.44 9.24 29.08
CA GLN A 307 -9.44 9.61 30.50
C GLN A 307 -10.82 9.36 31.11
N VAL A 308 -10.87 8.60 32.20
CA VAL A 308 -12.10 8.41 32.98
C VAL A 308 -12.36 9.67 33.80
N ASP A 309 -13.51 10.31 33.57
CA ASP A 309 -13.93 11.52 34.28
C ASP A 309 -14.80 11.18 35.48
N ARG A 310 -15.70 10.20 35.32
CA ARG A 310 -16.66 9.81 36.35
C ARG A 310 -17.04 8.34 36.22
N VAL A 311 -17.21 7.69 37.37
CA VAL A 311 -17.87 6.39 37.50
C VAL A 311 -18.96 6.52 38.55
N ALA A 312 -20.22 6.33 38.17
CA ALA A 312 -21.35 6.39 39.11
C ALA A 312 -22.54 5.62 38.57
N ASN A 313 -23.24 4.86 39.42
CA ASN A 313 -24.51 4.19 39.08
C ASN A 313 -24.46 3.31 37.82
N GLY A 314 -23.31 2.67 37.54
CA GLY A 314 -23.11 1.85 36.34
C GLY A 314 -22.84 2.65 35.06
N GLU A 315 -22.67 3.96 35.15
CA GLU A 315 -22.25 4.84 34.06
C GLU A 315 -20.76 5.19 34.22
N VAL A 316 -20.03 5.17 33.10
CA VAL A 316 -18.64 5.62 32.99
C VAL A 316 -18.59 6.74 31.95
N THR A 317 -18.19 7.94 32.37
CA THR A 317 -17.98 9.09 31.48
C THR A 317 -16.49 9.22 31.17
N ILE A 318 -16.16 9.42 29.89
CA ILE A 318 -14.78 9.42 29.39
C ILE A 318 -14.56 10.61 28.46
N THR A 319 -13.46 11.33 28.68
CA THR A 319 -12.91 12.30 27.73
C THR A 319 -11.83 11.62 26.88
N SER A 320 -11.88 11.80 25.57
CA SER A 320 -11.01 11.08 24.62
C SER A 320 -10.29 12.05 23.69
N SER A 321 -8.97 11.88 23.53
CA SER A 321 -8.17 12.61 22.54
C SER A 321 -8.07 11.88 21.20
N ARG A 322 -8.40 10.58 21.15
CA ARG A 322 -8.44 9.76 19.93
C ARG A 322 -9.73 8.97 19.79
N TYR A 323 -10.07 8.61 18.56
CA TYR A 323 -11.39 8.11 18.18
C TYR A 323 -11.27 6.69 17.60
N PRO A 324 -12.27 5.83 17.78
CA PRO A 324 -12.49 4.75 16.83
C PRO A 324 -12.78 5.32 15.43
N PHE A 325 -12.38 4.60 14.40
CA PHE A 325 -12.78 4.90 13.04
C PHE A 325 -14.29 4.62 12.88
N CYS A 326 -15.07 5.63 12.49
CA CYS A 326 -16.52 5.52 12.43
C CYS A 326 -17.01 5.20 11.02
N ALA A 327 -17.90 4.20 10.90
CA ALA A 327 -18.60 3.88 9.65
C ALA A 327 -19.97 3.27 9.98
N ASP A 328 -21.01 4.11 10.02
CA ASP A 328 -22.38 3.73 10.41
C ASP A 328 -23.29 3.32 9.24
N GLY A 329 -22.78 3.37 8.01
CA GLY A 329 -23.49 2.97 6.80
C GLY A 329 -23.88 1.48 6.74
N PRO A 330 -24.53 1.04 5.65
CA PRO A 330 -24.94 -0.35 5.46
C PRO A 330 -23.73 -1.30 5.34
N ALA A 331 -23.86 -2.54 5.82
CA ALA A 331 -22.76 -3.52 5.86
C ALA A 331 -22.66 -4.39 4.58
N ASP A 332 -23.58 -4.22 3.65
CA ASP A 332 -23.83 -5.10 2.49
C ASP A 332 -23.95 -4.33 1.17
N ARG A 333 -23.50 -3.07 1.14
CA ARG A 333 -23.53 -2.18 -0.02
C ARG A 333 -22.14 -1.77 -0.46
N ASP A 334 -21.81 -1.91 -1.74
CA ASP A 334 -20.49 -1.60 -2.29
C ASP A 334 -20.12 -0.10 -2.26
N ASP A 335 -21.12 0.76 -2.09
CA ASP A 335 -21.00 2.20 -1.84
C ASP A 335 -20.89 2.57 -0.35
N SER A 336 -20.63 1.60 0.54
CA SER A 336 -20.44 1.82 1.97
C SER A 336 -19.06 1.44 2.47
N ILE A 337 -18.45 2.32 3.28
CA ILE A 337 -17.20 2.04 3.99
C ILE A 337 -17.38 0.85 4.94
N ARG A 338 -18.50 0.82 5.68
CA ARG A 338 -18.78 -0.26 6.64
C ARG A 338 -18.85 -1.61 5.95
N SER A 339 -19.38 -1.66 4.74
CA SER A 339 -19.37 -2.89 3.94
C SER A 339 -17.95 -3.29 3.55
N GLY A 340 -17.11 -2.35 3.12
CA GLY A 340 -15.69 -2.64 2.88
C GLY A 340 -14.97 -3.20 4.11
N MET A 341 -15.30 -2.70 5.31
CA MET A 341 -14.76 -3.20 6.58
C MET A 341 -15.18 -4.64 6.91
N THR A 342 -16.17 -5.23 6.24
CA THR A 342 -16.54 -6.65 6.41
C THR A 342 -15.78 -7.58 5.45
N LEU A 343 -15.14 -7.03 4.42
CA LEU A 343 -14.39 -7.75 3.38
C LEU A 343 -12.92 -7.96 3.75
N VAL A 344 -12.43 -7.18 4.72
CA VAL A 344 -11.11 -7.30 5.34
C VAL A 344 -11.29 -7.27 6.86
N PRO A 345 -10.33 -7.77 7.66
CA PRO A 345 -10.46 -7.76 9.12
C PRO A 345 -10.21 -6.36 9.72
N PHE A 346 -10.91 -5.32 9.22
CA PHE A 346 -10.64 -3.92 9.58
C PHE A 346 -10.85 -3.68 11.07
N ASN A 347 -11.99 -4.07 11.64
CA ASN A 347 -12.27 -3.82 13.04
C ASN A 347 -11.30 -4.55 13.98
N SER A 348 -10.99 -5.81 13.68
CA SER A 348 -10.07 -6.60 14.50
C SER A 348 -8.60 -6.24 14.31
N GLN A 349 -8.20 -5.56 13.23
CA GLN A 349 -6.79 -5.25 12.95
C GLN A 349 -6.44 -3.77 12.87
N LEU A 350 -7.41 -2.85 12.80
CA LEU A 350 -7.19 -1.41 12.70
C LEU A 350 -8.11 -0.58 13.62
N ASN A 351 -9.13 -1.15 14.25
CA ASN A 351 -10.15 -0.34 14.93
C ASN A 351 -10.65 -0.97 16.24
N ARG A 352 -9.75 -1.23 17.18
CA ARG A 352 -10.06 -1.85 18.47
C ARG A 352 -10.07 -0.81 19.58
N LEU A 353 -11.28 -0.36 19.96
CA LEU A 353 -11.53 0.33 21.22
C LEU A 353 -12.28 -0.64 22.15
N VAL A 354 -11.58 -1.21 23.12
CA VAL A 354 -12.06 -2.40 23.85
C VAL A 354 -12.65 -1.99 25.19
N LEU A 355 -13.88 -2.43 25.48
CA LEU A 355 -14.49 -2.37 26.81
C LEU A 355 -14.35 -3.73 27.50
N LYS A 356 -13.79 -3.74 28.70
CA LYS A 356 -13.79 -4.90 29.59
C LYS A 356 -14.54 -4.59 30.87
N ILE A 357 -15.33 -5.56 31.34
CA ILE A 357 -16.17 -5.40 32.52
C ILE A 357 -15.99 -6.61 33.43
N LYS A 358 -15.81 -6.36 34.72
CA LYS A 358 -15.82 -7.39 35.78
C LYS A 358 -16.66 -6.94 36.98
N GLY A 359 -17.03 -7.90 37.82
CA GLY A 359 -17.86 -7.68 39.01
C GLY A 359 -19.36 -7.54 38.71
N GLY A 360 -20.13 -7.07 39.70
CA GLY A 360 -21.60 -6.95 39.59
C GLY A 360 -22.38 -8.12 40.20
N SER A 361 -23.71 -8.02 40.21
CA SER A 361 -24.63 -8.89 40.97
C SER A 361 -24.91 -10.27 40.36
N GLY A 362 -24.10 -10.72 39.40
CA GLY A 362 -24.32 -11.95 38.62
C GLY A 362 -25.44 -11.78 37.58
N GLY A 363 -25.12 -12.01 36.30
CA GLY A 363 -26.08 -11.84 35.20
C GLY A 363 -25.41 -11.40 33.90
N LEU A 364 -26.22 -11.07 32.89
CA LEU A 364 -25.73 -10.44 31.66
C LEU A 364 -25.40 -8.97 31.91
N TYR A 365 -24.35 -8.46 31.27
CA TYR A 365 -24.07 -7.03 31.24
C TYR A 365 -24.88 -6.38 30.13
N LYS A 366 -25.58 -5.29 30.46
CA LYS A 366 -26.21 -4.42 29.48
C LYS A 366 -25.29 -3.22 29.23
N VAL A 367 -24.75 -3.12 28.02
CA VAL A 367 -23.87 -2.03 27.61
C VAL A 367 -24.64 -1.09 26.71
N THR A 368 -24.67 0.19 27.07
CA THR A 368 -25.25 1.26 26.26
C THR A 368 -24.14 2.19 25.81
N TRP A 369 -24.09 2.48 24.52
CA TRP A 369 -23.16 3.46 23.96
C TRP A 369 -23.82 4.17 22.77
N GLY A 370 -23.86 5.50 22.83
CA GLY A 370 -24.73 6.28 21.94
C GLY A 370 -26.20 5.93 22.14
N GLY A 371 -26.94 5.76 21.04
CA GLY A 371 -28.36 5.41 21.07
C GLY A 371 -28.65 3.90 21.12
N ALA A 372 -27.63 3.05 21.17
CA ALA A 372 -27.78 1.60 21.08
C ALA A 372 -27.44 0.90 22.40
N THR A 373 -28.08 -0.25 22.63
CA THR A 373 -27.91 -1.10 23.80
C THR A 373 -27.75 -2.55 23.35
N LYS A 374 -26.75 -3.25 23.90
CA LYS A 374 -26.52 -4.68 23.68
C LYS A 374 -26.28 -5.40 25.01
N THR A 375 -26.48 -6.72 25.02
CA THR A 375 -26.23 -7.58 26.18
C THR A 375 -25.09 -8.55 25.94
N TYR A 376 -24.27 -8.76 26.96
CA TYR A 376 -23.08 -9.62 26.90
C TYR A 376 -23.03 -10.54 28.11
N SER A 377 -22.55 -11.76 27.89
CA SER A 377 -22.23 -12.69 28.99
C SER A 377 -21.03 -12.18 29.80
N PRO A 378 -20.87 -12.63 31.06
CA PRO A 378 -19.68 -12.31 31.84
C PRO A 378 -18.36 -12.67 31.14
N LYS A 379 -18.35 -13.78 30.39
CA LYS A 379 -17.18 -14.18 29.60
C LYS A 379 -16.87 -13.20 28.49
N GLN A 380 -17.86 -12.81 27.69
CA GLN A 380 -17.65 -11.84 26.59
C GLN A 380 -17.14 -10.49 27.12
N ALA A 381 -17.70 -10.02 28.23
CA ALA A 381 -17.27 -8.76 28.83
C ALA A 381 -15.89 -8.84 29.47
N ALA A 382 -15.49 -9.99 30.02
CA ALA A 382 -14.14 -10.21 30.54
C ALA A 382 -13.09 -10.35 29.41
N ASP A 383 -13.43 -11.07 28.34
CA ASP A 383 -12.56 -11.26 27.16
C ASP A 383 -12.35 -9.93 26.41
N GLY A 384 -13.37 -9.07 26.39
CA GLY A 384 -13.33 -7.72 25.85
C GLY A 384 -14.27 -7.51 24.67
N ILE A 385 -14.98 -6.38 24.68
CA ILE A 385 -15.97 -5.99 23.68
C ILE A 385 -15.35 -4.89 22.81
N ASN A 386 -15.14 -5.14 21.52
CA ASN A 386 -14.72 -4.07 20.61
C ASN A 386 -15.91 -3.14 20.35
N LEU A 387 -15.92 -1.99 21.03
CA LEU A 387 -17.01 -1.03 20.97
C LEU A 387 -17.28 -0.55 19.54
N ALA A 388 -16.23 -0.27 18.77
CA ALA A 388 -16.35 0.26 17.41
C ALA A 388 -17.06 -0.71 16.44
N ASP A 389 -16.86 -2.02 16.64
CA ASP A 389 -17.49 -3.07 15.83
C ASP A 389 -18.95 -3.31 16.27
N GLU A 390 -19.15 -3.35 17.59
CA GLU A 390 -20.44 -3.66 18.18
C GLU A 390 -21.44 -2.51 18.07
N PHE A 391 -20.97 -1.26 18.04
CA PHE A 391 -21.78 -0.05 18.01
C PHE A 391 -21.30 0.86 16.86
N PRO A 392 -21.68 0.54 15.62
CA PRO A 392 -21.23 1.28 14.43
C PRO A 392 -21.75 2.72 14.40
N SER A 393 -22.94 2.96 14.95
CA SER A 393 -23.46 4.30 15.25
C SER A 393 -23.18 4.60 16.71
N ASN A 394 -22.21 5.47 16.97
CA ASN A 394 -21.69 5.77 18.30
C ASN A 394 -21.42 7.27 18.49
N PRO A 395 -21.15 7.72 19.73
CA PRO A 395 -20.96 9.14 20.04
C PRO A 395 -19.82 9.85 19.31
N PHE A 396 -18.86 9.12 18.72
CA PHE A 396 -17.76 9.73 17.96
C PHE A 396 -18.16 10.08 16.52
N CYS A 397 -19.22 9.46 15.98
CA CYS A 397 -19.62 9.61 14.58
C CYS A 397 -19.82 11.09 14.15
N PRO A 398 -20.50 11.96 14.92
CA PRO A 398 -20.72 13.34 14.50
C PRO A 398 -19.42 14.16 14.36
N GLN A 399 -18.46 13.96 15.25
CA GLN A 399 -17.16 14.65 15.23
C GLN A 399 -16.26 14.05 14.15
N PHE A 400 -16.24 12.72 14.03
CA PHE A 400 -15.54 12.02 12.95
C PHE A 400 -15.98 12.53 11.58
N ALA A 401 -17.29 12.64 11.34
CA ALA A 401 -17.83 13.13 10.07
C ALA A 401 -17.40 14.56 9.73
N ARG A 402 -17.25 15.44 10.74
CA ARG A 402 -16.72 16.80 10.52
C ARG A 402 -15.26 16.78 10.09
N VAL A 403 -14.43 15.95 10.71
CA VAL A 403 -13.03 15.81 10.33
C VAL A 403 -12.92 15.24 8.91
N ASP A 404 -13.66 14.17 8.60
CA ASP A 404 -13.68 13.54 7.28
C ASP A 404 -14.12 14.53 6.17
N GLN A 405 -15.10 15.38 6.47
CA GLN A 405 -15.54 16.42 5.55
C GLN A 405 -14.45 17.46 5.27
N VAL A 406 -13.74 17.93 6.30
CA VAL A 406 -12.62 18.87 6.14
C VAL A 406 -11.48 18.23 5.35
N VAL A 407 -11.18 16.95 5.60
CA VAL A 407 -10.20 16.19 4.80
C VAL A 407 -10.64 16.10 3.34
N ALA A 408 -11.92 15.83 3.06
CA ALA A 408 -12.44 15.77 1.71
C ALA A 408 -12.26 17.10 0.95
N GLU A 409 -12.59 18.22 1.60
CA GLU A 409 -12.42 19.57 1.05
C GLU A 409 -10.95 19.90 0.78
N LYS A 410 -10.07 19.57 1.73
CA LYS A 410 -8.62 19.71 1.59
C LYS A 410 -8.09 18.91 0.40
N GLN A 411 -8.40 17.62 0.30
CA GLN A 411 -7.91 16.79 -0.80
C GLN A 411 -8.48 17.22 -2.17
N ALA A 412 -9.72 17.72 -2.22
CA ALA A 412 -10.28 18.33 -3.43
C ALA A 412 -9.48 19.57 -3.87
N PHE A 413 -9.07 20.41 -2.92
CA PHE A 413 -8.19 21.54 -3.18
C PHE A 413 -6.79 21.09 -3.62
N GLU A 414 -6.24 20.02 -3.06
CA GLU A 414 -4.96 19.45 -3.48
C GLU A 414 -4.99 19.00 -4.95
N THR A 415 -6.05 18.31 -5.40
CA THR A 415 -6.25 17.97 -6.83
C THR A 415 -6.27 19.22 -7.70
N LYS A 416 -6.97 20.29 -7.26
CA LYS A 416 -6.98 21.56 -7.99
C LYS A 416 -5.57 22.17 -8.08
N GLN A 417 -4.82 22.13 -6.98
CA GLN A 417 -3.45 22.65 -6.95
C GLN A 417 -2.55 21.91 -7.95
N ILE A 418 -2.52 20.59 -7.89
CA ILE A 418 -1.66 19.79 -8.77
C ILE A 418 -2.10 19.87 -10.22
N LYS A 419 -3.39 19.90 -10.56
CA LYS A 419 -3.85 19.86 -11.97
C LYS A 419 -3.95 21.22 -12.65
N GLN A 420 -4.21 22.29 -11.90
CA GLN A 420 -4.52 23.60 -12.48
C GLN A 420 -3.53 24.70 -12.08
N ILE A 421 -3.03 24.66 -10.84
CA ILE A 421 -2.22 25.77 -10.32
C ILE A 421 -0.74 25.55 -10.65
N PHE A 422 -0.18 24.39 -10.31
CA PHE A 422 1.26 24.14 -10.50
C PHE A 422 1.70 24.08 -11.96
N HIS A 423 0.81 23.64 -12.86
CA HIS A 423 1.08 23.63 -14.31
C HIS A 423 0.60 24.91 -15.03
N GLY A 424 -0.04 25.83 -14.30
CA GLY A 424 -0.53 27.11 -14.82
C GLY A 424 0.47 28.26 -14.64
N ARG A 425 0.11 29.47 -15.11
CA ARG A 425 0.96 30.69 -14.99
C ARG A 425 1.34 31.05 -13.56
N ARG A 426 0.57 30.60 -12.56
CA ARG A 426 0.81 30.89 -11.13
C ARG A 426 1.82 29.92 -10.50
N GLY A 427 2.02 28.75 -11.11
CA GLY A 427 2.90 27.70 -10.60
C GLY A 427 4.29 27.68 -11.24
N LYS A 428 4.38 28.18 -12.49
CA LYS A 428 5.64 28.59 -13.13
C LYS A 428 6.12 29.91 -12.54
#